data_AF-A0A4R8DTL2-F1
#
_entry.id   AF-A0A4R8DTL2-F1
#
_cell.length_a   1.000
_cell.length_b   1.000
_cell.length_c   1.000
_cell.angle_alpha   90.00
_cell.angle_beta   90.00
_cell.angle_gamma   90.00
#
_symmetry.space_group_name_H-M   'P 1'
#
loop_
_entity.id
_entity.type
_entity.pdbx_description
1 polymer ?
#
loop_
_entity_poly.entity_id
_entity_poly.type
_entity_poly.pdbx_seq_one_letter_code
_entity_poly.pdbx_strand_id
1 'polypeptide(L)'
;MFRLTIKEYVVLLMTALTWGACAKSKPNFPTSGNLVTSQQIVSSSARIVNLDGYTDIAVNGQPLTDMLFQQTFGEVIYPSPTPFFPTTGKMGQTYKIPQQFFNAQHTAEVELLQGINTGTLDTLYKKFQVTDDYAQPNDYYDVPYRKNIPPSLATLQITSDSVFVIPRPISPAADPTHFLIRILNLSSGPDAANLVGGMRLAYANGAHVATGAADTLTIPGNYSGYIELPYGTYQFKVLTAQNAQVPSAQQDVVSTSAGLSLTEATGTMSGSPLTYAPIITYQPGGVYTIVVNTNNDFQVPYGNGGLPSASNSFWVIPDITPGANVTYAHLQVANAVPGSDISITVDGQPLGGSVAFPGAGAYQVYVSGTHQVQVTDKGGQIMAQKTLTLNGGDNITAWVYPGPGGADSILPVQNNLSGSWYSPTTGGDGSSAATSQYHTYYPFWIRFLNLCPDLPLVTFTQANGQLFPDNIGYGSSALAAQNLAPGGLPDTYLQYVASFYTMPAQIQVYQSQPLVLPGDWLSDIPALTPSDFVNSTAASYPYGLPTSTGEPGVYTVALVGTGAAAQMIIVKHNQ
;
A
#
# COMPACT_ATOMS: atom_id res chain seq x y z
N MET A 1 3.45 -70.42 -2.96
CA MET A 1 4.05 -69.22 -3.60
C MET A 1 2.96 -68.64 -4.51
N PHE A 2 2.19 -67.66 -4.04
CA PHE A 2 1.07 -67.11 -4.80
C PHE A 2 1.61 -66.16 -5.87
N ARG A 3 1.32 -66.44 -7.15
CA ARG A 3 1.63 -65.54 -8.27
C ARG A 3 0.53 -64.50 -8.36
N LEU A 4 0.80 -63.30 -7.87
CA LEU A 4 -0.05 -62.13 -8.10
C LEU A 4 -0.02 -61.79 -9.60
N THR A 5 -1.19 -61.54 -10.15
CA THR A 5 -1.40 -61.07 -11.52
C THR A 5 -1.01 -59.60 -11.66
N ILE A 6 -0.71 -59.14 -12.88
CA ILE A 6 -0.31 -57.75 -13.16
C ILE A 6 -1.36 -56.74 -12.65
N LYS A 7 -2.65 -57.08 -12.72
CA LYS A 7 -3.74 -56.24 -12.17
C LYS A 7 -3.61 -56.07 -10.65
N GLU A 8 -3.29 -57.14 -9.93
CA GLU A 8 -3.13 -57.09 -8.47
C GLU A 8 -1.90 -56.27 -8.08
N TYR A 9 -0.82 -56.33 -8.88
CA TYR A 9 0.35 -55.45 -8.70
C TYR A 9 0.02 -53.97 -8.92
N VAL A 10 -0.76 -53.63 -9.94
CA VAL A 10 -1.16 -52.24 -10.22
C VAL A 10 -2.08 -51.69 -9.12
N VAL A 11 -3.00 -52.51 -8.61
CA VAL A 11 -3.85 -52.12 -7.47
C VAL A 11 -3.01 -51.93 -6.21
N LEU A 12 -2.04 -52.81 -5.94
CA LEU A 12 -1.15 -52.65 -4.79
C LEU A 12 -0.30 -51.37 -4.90
N LEU A 13 0.19 -51.05 -6.11
CA LEU A 13 0.98 -49.85 -6.36
C LEU A 13 0.15 -48.57 -6.20
N MET A 14 -1.08 -48.54 -6.75
CA MET A 14 -1.98 -47.39 -6.57
C MET A 14 -2.41 -47.22 -5.11
N THR A 15 -2.65 -48.32 -4.39
CA THR A 15 -3.00 -48.26 -2.97
C THR A 15 -1.82 -47.72 -2.14
N ALA A 16 -0.59 -48.18 -2.43
CA ALA A 16 0.62 -47.66 -1.79
C ALA A 16 0.87 -46.18 -2.11
N LEU A 17 0.59 -45.72 -3.34
CA LEU A 17 0.70 -44.31 -3.73
C LEU A 17 -0.35 -43.43 -3.03
N THR A 18 -1.59 -43.92 -2.84
CA THR A 18 -2.62 -43.19 -2.08
C THR A 18 -2.33 -43.08 -0.58
N TRP A 19 -1.62 -44.06 0.01
CA TRP A 19 -1.20 -44.01 1.41
C TRP A 19 0.01 -43.07 1.62
N GLY A 20 0.89 -42.92 0.61
CA GLY A 20 1.99 -41.97 0.64
C GLY A 20 1.60 -40.50 0.39
N ALA A 21 0.52 -40.26 -0.38
CA ALA A 21 0.08 -38.91 -0.74
C ALA A 21 -0.61 -38.13 0.41
N CYS A 22 -1.10 -38.81 1.45
CA CYS A 22 -1.79 -38.18 2.58
C CYS A 22 -0.87 -37.80 3.75
N ALA A 23 0.43 -38.12 3.70
CA ALA A 23 1.38 -37.77 4.76
C ALA A 23 2.31 -36.62 4.34
N LYS A 24 1.74 -35.50 3.87
CA LYS A 24 2.47 -34.23 3.89
C LYS A 24 2.50 -33.74 5.33
N SER A 25 3.39 -34.29 6.15
CA SER A 25 3.70 -33.72 7.46
C SER A 25 4.37 -32.37 7.22
N LYS A 26 3.60 -31.28 7.35
CA LYS A 26 4.21 -29.97 7.51
C LYS A 26 5.10 -30.06 8.76
N PRO A 27 6.36 -29.61 8.73
CA PRO A 27 7.12 -29.45 9.96
C PRO A 27 6.27 -28.55 10.87
N ASN A 28 5.85 -29.09 12.01
CA ASN A 28 5.38 -28.26 13.10
C ASN A 28 6.58 -27.40 13.47
N PHE A 29 6.58 -26.15 13.00
CA PHE A 29 7.36 -25.13 13.69
C PHE A 29 6.94 -25.24 15.16
N PRO A 30 7.89 -25.27 16.10
CA PRO A 30 7.56 -25.15 17.50
C PRO A 30 7.01 -23.74 17.72
N THR A 31 5.73 -23.52 17.40
CA THR A 31 4.94 -22.56 18.15
C THR A 31 4.97 -23.12 19.56
N SER A 32 5.66 -22.41 20.45
CA SER A 32 5.68 -22.67 21.89
C SER A 32 4.32 -23.23 22.32
N GLY A 33 4.33 -24.43 22.92
CA GLY A 33 3.14 -25.25 23.19
C GLY A 33 2.13 -24.66 24.18
N ASN A 34 2.14 -23.34 24.38
CA ASN A 34 1.24 -22.58 25.24
C ASN A 34 0.79 -21.30 24.53
N LEU A 35 0.44 -21.33 23.24
CA LEU A 35 -0.41 -20.26 22.72
C LEU A 35 -1.72 -20.35 23.51
N VAL A 36 -1.92 -19.40 24.43
CA VAL A 36 -3.19 -19.26 25.11
C VAL A 36 -4.22 -19.07 24.02
N THR A 37 -5.09 -20.07 23.80
CA THR A 37 -6.23 -19.91 22.90
C THR A 37 -6.98 -18.68 23.38
N SER A 38 -7.09 -17.66 22.52
CA SER A 38 -7.79 -16.43 22.85
C SER A 38 -9.13 -16.83 23.45
N GLN A 39 -9.37 -16.48 24.72
CA GLN A 39 -10.72 -16.62 25.27
C GLN A 39 -11.68 -15.91 24.31
N GLN A 40 -12.91 -16.38 24.19
CA GLN A 40 -13.94 -15.66 23.44
C GLN A 40 -14.22 -14.34 24.18
N ILE A 41 -13.44 -13.33 23.85
CA ILE A 41 -13.45 -12.03 24.49
C ILE A 41 -14.34 -11.13 23.64
N VAL A 42 -15.50 -10.75 24.19
CA VAL A 42 -16.38 -9.79 23.54
C VAL A 42 -15.70 -8.42 23.58
N SER A 43 -15.43 -7.84 22.41
CA SER A 43 -14.82 -6.52 22.29
C SER A 43 -15.82 -5.42 22.61
N SER A 44 -15.39 -4.39 23.34
CA SER A 44 -16.17 -3.16 23.50
C SER A 44 -16.14 -2.31 22.23
N SER A 45 -16.94 -1.24 22.26
CA SER A 45 -16.94 -0.20 21.25
C SER A 45 -15.78 0.80 21.41
N ALA A 46 -15.14 0.83 22.59
CA ALA A 46 -14.00 1.68 22.91
C ALA A 46 -12.69 1.09 22.38
N ARG A 47 -11.92 1.92 21.67
CA ARG A 47 -10.62 1.53 21.10
C ARG A 47 -9.54 2.53 21.47
N ILE A 48 -8.38 2.02 21.84
CA ILE A 48 -7.16 2.81 22.00
C ILE A 48 -6.43 2.82 20.66
N VAL A 49 -5.94 4.00 20.26
CA VAL A 49 -5.03 4.19 19.13
C VAL A 49 -3.71 4.72 19.71
N ASN A 50 -2.72 3.85 19.82
CA ASN A 50 -1.43 4.09 20.44
C ASN A 50 -0.41 4.55 19.39
N LEU A 51 -0.12 5.85 19.37
CA LEU A 51 0.86 6.48 18.47
C LEU A 51 2.07 7.05 19.24
N ASP A 52 2.09 6.96 20.57
CA ASP A 52 3.23 7.32 21.42
C ASP A 52 4.16 6.11 21.72
N GLY A 53 3.77 4.91 21.28
CA GLY A 53 4.63 3.73 21.32
C GLY A 53 4.65 3.02 22.68
N TYR A 54 3.60 3.17 23.48
CA TYR A 54 3.44 2.41 24.72
C TYR A 54 3.34 0.91 24.41
N THR A 55 4.12 0.09 25.11
CA THR A 55 4.20 -1.36 24.85
C THR A 55 3.25 -2.16 25.72
N ASP A 56 2.80 -1.56 26.82
CA ASP A 56 2.10 -2.26 27.89
C ASP A 56 0.81 -1.55 28.30
N ILE A 57 -0.19 -2.34 28.70
CA ILE A 57 -1.51 -1.86 29.12
C ILE A 57 -2.04 -2.62 30.33
N ALA A 58 -2.58 -1.88 31.28
CA ALA A 58 -3.42 -2.39 32.36
C ALA A 58 -4.80 -1.72 32.31
N VAL A 59 -5.84 -2.46 32.71
CA VAL A 59 -7.21 -1.94 32.80
C VAL A 59 -7.77 -2.25 34.17
N ASN A 60 -8.26 -1.23 34.88
CA ASN A 60 -8.68 -1.28 36.29
C ASN A 60 -7.62 -1.91 37.19
N GLY A 61 -6.34 -1.60 36.95
CA GLY A 61 -5.20 -2.16 37.69
C GLY A 61 -4.84 -3.61 37.33
N GLN A 62 -5.55 -4.26 36.38
CA GLN A 62 -5.18 -5.59 35.89
C GLN A 62 -4.28 -5.48 34.64
N PRO A 63 -3.03 -5.98 34.70
CA PRO A 63 -2.17 -6.08 33.52
C PRO A 63 -2.77 -6.99 32.45
N LEU A 64 -2.78 -6.52 31.19
CA LEU A 64 -3.21 -7.33 30.04
C LEU A 64 -2.04 -7.79 29.18
N THR A 65 -0.93 -7.04 29.19
CA THR A 65 0.34 -7.42 28.56
C THR A 65 1.28 -8.10 29.53
N ASP A 66 2.29 -8.76 28.97
CA ASP A 66 3.38 -9.33 29.75
C ASP A 66 4.33 -8.19 30.14
N MET A 67 4.12 -7.67 31.35
CA MET A 67 4.81 -6.51 31.95
C MET A 67 6.32 -6.76 32.18
N LEU A 68 6.94 -7.67 31.45
CA LEU A 68 8.38 -7.91 31.50
C LEU A 68 9.13 -6.70 30.94
N PHE A 69 10.02 -6.20 31.78
CA PHE A 69 11.04 -5.20 31.47
C PHE A 69 12.34 -5.96 31.21
N GLN A 70 13.01 -5.73 30.07
CA GLN A 70 14.30 -6.39 29.82
C GLN A 70 15.32 -5.87 30.84
N GLN A 71 15.74 -6.73 31.78
CA GLN A 71 16.86 -6.39 32.65
C GLN A 71 18.18 -6.61 31.91
N THR A 72 19.04 -5.61 32.01
CA THR A 72 20.41 -5.62 31.47
C THR A 72 21.18 -6.76 32.10
N PHE A 73 21.65 -7.74 31.31
CA PHE A 73 22.90 -8.53 31.42
C PHE A 73 22.79 -9.82 30.59
N GLY A 74 22.97 -9.71 29.27
CA GLY A 74 23.35 -10.83 28.40
C GLY A 74 22.26 -11.82 27.95
N GLU A 75 21.08 -11.84 28.57
CA GLU A 75 19.98 -12.74 28.19
C GLU A 75 18.81 -11.95 27.57
N VAL A 76 18.46 -12.25 26.31
CA VAL A 76 17.30 -11.65 25.65
C VAL A 76 16.05 -12.35 26.16
N ILE A 77 15.37 -11.72 27.13
CA ILE A 77 14.06 -12.18 27.59
C ILE A 77 13.00 -11.63 26.61
N TYR A 78 12.32 -12.54 25.93
CA TYR A 78 11.19 -12.21 25.06
C TYR A 78 9.90 -12.16 25.89
N PRO A 79 9.00 -11.20 25.64
CA PRO A 79 7.69 -11.19 26.26
C PRO A 79 6.93 -12.50 25.94
N SER A 80 6.29 -13.05 26.95
CA SER A 80 5.41 -14.20 26.86
C SER A 80 4.04 -13.78 26.33
N PRO A 81 3.44 -14.56 25.42
CA PRO A 81 2.04 -14.40 25.04
C PRO A 81 1.09 -14.28 26.24
N THR A 82 0.09 -13.41 26.14
CA THR A 82 -1.00 -13.30 27.12
C THR A 82 -2.34 -13.71 26.49
N PRO A 83 -3.40 -13.97 27.27
CA PRO A 83 -4.73 -14.22 26.71
C PRO A 83 -5.27 -13.06 25.85
N PHE A 84 -4.80 -11.83 26.08
CA PHE A 84 -5.21 -10.61 25.39
C PHE A 84 -4.27 -10.25 24.23
N PHE A 85 -3.00 -10.66 24.31
CA PHE A 85 -1.96 -10.46 23.30
C PHE A 85 -1.24 -11.78 23.02
N PRO A 86 -1.89 -12.76 22.36
CA PRO A 86 -1.39 -14.13 22.24
C PRO A 86 -0.21 -14.29 21.27
N THR A 87 0.10 -13.27 20.47
CA THR A 87 1.21 -13.34 19.51
C THR A 87 2.51 -12.79 20.10
N THR A 88 2.44 -11.63 20.75
CA THR A 88 3.64 -10.87 21.16
C THR A 88 3.71 -10.63 22.66
N GLY A 89 2.62 -10.85 23.41
CA GLY A 89 2.51 -10.42 24.80
C GLY A 89 2.46 -8.90 25.01
N LYS A 90 2.53 -8.09 23.93
CA LYS A 90 2.66 -6.63 23.97
C LYS A 90 1.56 -5.94 23.15
N MET A 91 1.23 -4.72 23.53
CA MET A 91 0.21 -3.92 22.85
C MET A 91 0.75 -3.42 21.49
N GLY A 92 -0.10 -3.48 20.47
CA GLY A 92 0.17 -2.92 19.15
C GLY A 92 -0.31 -1.47 19.00
N GLN A 93 -0.48 -1.03 17.76
CA GLN A 93 -0.97 0.31 17.44
C GLN A 93 -2.44 0.53 17.79
N THR A 94 -3.28 -0.50 17.71
CA THR A 94 -4.70 -0.39 18.09
C THR A 94 -5.12 -1.54 18.99
N TYR A 95 -5.99 -1.24 19.95
CA TYR A 95 -6.54 -2.25 20.86
C TYR A 95 -7.99 -1.91 21.24
N LYS A 96 -8.90 -2.87 21.07
CA LYS A 96 -10.26 -2.77 21.61
C LYS A 96 -10.28 -3.36 23.01
N ILE A 97 -10.75 -2.58 23.97
CA ILE A 97 -10.79 -3.03 25.35
C ILE A 97 -11.91 -4.07 25.49
N PRO A 98 -11.68 -5.22 26.14
CA PRO A 98 -12.74 -6.19 26.38
C PRO A 98 -13.90 -5.65 27.21
N GLN A 99 -15.14 -5.99 26.85
CA GLN A 99 -16.35 -5.53 27.56
C GLN A 99 -16.35 -5.89 29.05
N GLN A 100 -15.74 -7.01 29.42
CA GLN A 100 -15.65 -7.48 30.81
C GLN A 100 -14.92 -6.50 31.75
N PHE A 101 -14.15 -5.54 31.21
CA PHE A 101 -13.46 -4.54 32.02
C PHE A 101 -14.29 -3.28 32.28
N PHE A 102 -15.46 -3.14 31.67
CA PHE A 102 -16.32 -2.00 31.90
C PHE A 102 -17.24 -2.24 33.10
N ASN A 103 -17.32 -1.25 33.99
CA ASN A 103 -18.22 -1.30 35.15
C ASN A 103 -19.69 -1.06 34.74
N ALA A 104 -20.59 -1.06 35.73
CA ALA A 104 -22.02 -0.83 35.51
C ALA A 104 -22.33 0.58 34.92
N GLN A 105 -21.39 1.52 34.98
CA GLN A 105 -21.48 2.85 34.38
C GLN A 105 -20.87 2.88 32.97
N HIS A 106 -20.54 1.72 32.38
CA HIS A 106 -19.89 1.58 31.09
C HIS A 106 -18.53 2.31 31.02
N THR A 107 -17.81 2.39 32.14
CA THR A 107 -16.47 3.00 32.19
C THR A 107 -15.40 2.01 32.61
N ALA A 108 -14.18 2.23 32.14
CA ALA A 108 -13.00 1.51 32.59
C ALA A 108 -11.82 2.48 32.73
N GLU A 109 -10.92 2.18 33.64
CA GLU A 109 -9.69 2.95 33.84
C GLU A 109 -8.55 2.27 33.09
N VAL A 110 -7.89 3.00 32.19
CA VAL A 110 -6.78 2.48 31.38
C VAL A 110 -5.48 3.08 31.87
N GLU A 111 -4.47 2.23 31.98
CA GLU A 111 -3.09 2.60 32.24
C GLU A 111 -2.21 2.11 31.09
N LEU A 112 -1.52 3.02 30.42
CA LEU A 112 -0.51 2.71 29.41
C LEU A 112 0.88 2.84 30.03
N LEU A 113 1.74 1.85 29.80
CA LEU A 113 3.08 1.79 30.37
C LEU A 113 4.12 1.51 29.29
N GLN A 114 5.30 2.12 29.43
CA GLN A 114 6.45 1.83 28.57
C GLN A 114 7.52 1.10 29.36
N GLY A 115 7.98 -0.03 28.80
CA GLY A 115 9.11 -0.75 29.34
C GLY A 115 10.43 -0.02 29.06
N ILE A 116 11.00 0.69 30.04
CA ILE A 116 12.32 1.34 29.88
C ILE A 116 13.42 0.46 30.50
N ASN A 117 14.45 0.16 29.71
CA ASN A 117 15.60 -0.71 30.03
C ASN A 117 16.65 -0.09 30.98
N THR A 118 16.28 0.82 31.89
CA THR A 118 17.26 1.65 32.62
C THR A 118 17.43 1.32 34.11
N GLY A 119 16.84 0.23 34.62
CA GLY A 119 17.02 -0.20 36.02
C GLY A 119 16.49 0.81 37.07
N THR A 120 15.83 1.87 36.62
CA THR A 120 15.20 2.91 37.44
C THR A 120 13.77 3.05 36.94
N LEU A 121 12.78 2.87 37.84
CA LEU A 121 11.34 2.91 37.54
C LEU A 121 10.85 4.34 37.23
N ASP A 122 11.49 5.06 36.32
CA ASP A 122 10.82 6.19 35.65
C ASP A 122 9.95 5.59 34.53
N THR A 123 8.91 4.86 34.91
CA THR A 123 7.92 4.36 33.97
C THR A 123 7.21 5.55 33.35
N LEU A 124 7.42 5.79 32.05
CA LEU A 124 6.48 6.57 31.26
C LEU A 124 5.13 5.87 31.42
N TYR A 125 4.18 6.59 32.00
CA TYR A 125 2.88 6.06 32.37
C TYR A 125 1.81 7.11 32.05
N LYS A 126 0.71 6.66 31.46
CA LYS A 126 -0.49 7.46 31.22
C LYS A 126 -1.70 6.75 31.79
N LYS A 127 -2.59 7.52 32.41
CA LYS A 127 -3.82 7.01 32.99
C LYS A 127 -5.00 7.86 32.60
N PHE A 128 -6.06 7.23 32.10
CA PHE A 128 -7.26 7.90 31.65
C PHE A 128 -8.47 6.98 31.75
N GLN A 129 -9.66 7.57 31.72
CA GLN A 129 -10.91 6.82 31.70
C GLN A 129 -11.41 6.65 30.26
N VAL A 130 -11.95 5.47 29.97
CA VAL A 130 -12.65 5.16 28.73
C VAL A 130 -14.13 4.84 29.00
N THR A 131 -14.96 4.98 27.97
CA THR A 131 -16.40 4.70 28.01
C THR A 131 -16.79 3.78 26.86
N ASP A 132 -17.55 2.73 27.16
CA ASP A 132 -18.14 1.83 26.15
C ASP A 132 -19.54 2.33 25.79
N ASP A 133 -19.64 3.13 24.73
CA ASP A 133 -20.90 3.59 24.17
C ASP A 133 -21.06 3.04 22.75
N TYR A 134 -21.89 2.01 22.60
CA TYR A 134 -22.13 1.38 21.31
C TYR A 134 -22.84 2.30 20.30
N ALA A 135 -23.64 3.27 20.78
CA ALA A 135 -24.35 4.21 19.92
C ALA A 135 -23.41 5.33 19.43
N GLN A 136 -22.39 5.66 20.22
CA GLN A 136 -21.39 6.69 19.92
C GLN A 136 -19.99 6.20 20.30
N PRO A 137 -19.42 5.23 19.55
CA PRO A 137 -18.13 4.66 19.88
C PRO A 137 -17.05 5.73 19.82
N ASN A 138 -16.13 5.71 20.78
CA ASN A 138 -15.01 6.63 20.82
C ASN A 138 -13.68 5.89 20.64
N ASP A 139 -12.79 6.54 19.91
CA ASP A 139 -11.37 6.21 19.86
C ASP A 139 -10.60 7.13 20.81
N TYR A 140 -9.66 6.55 21.54
CA TYR A 140 -8.77 7.22 22.48
C TYR A 140 -7.37 7.27 21.85
N TYR A 141 -7.06 8.37 21.19
CA TYR A 141 -5.78 8.59 20.51
C TYR A 141 -4.73 9.02 21.51
N ASP A 142 -3.81 8.12 21.81
CA ASP A 142 -2.64 8.38 22.62
C ASP A 142 -1.49 8.82 21.71
N VAL A 143 -1.03 10.06 21.87
CA VAL A 143 0.02 10.66 21.02
C VAL A 143 1.08 11.36 21.87
N PRO A 144 2.31 11.57 21.39
CA PRO A 144 3.25 12.47 22.05
C PRO A 144 2.84 13.93 21.80
N TYR A 145 1.83 14.43 22.53
CA TYR A 145 1.36 15.81 22.40
C TYR A 145 2.14 16.77 23.30
N ARG A 146 2.79 17.78 22.70
CA ARG A 146 3.71 18.69 23.42
C ARG A 146 3.34 20.17 23.21
N LYS A 147 2.09 20.53 23.44
CA LYS A 147 1.62 21.92 23.30
C LYS A 147 2.32 22.84 24.31
N ASN A 148 2.97 23.89 23.82
CA ASN A 148 3.61 24.96 24.61
C ASN A 148 4.85 24.57 25.44
N ILE A 149 5.54 23.47 25.13
CA ILE A 149 6.83 23.16 25.78
C ILE A 149 7.93 23.98 25.09
N PRO A 150 8.68 24.83 25.80
CA PRO A 150 9.84 25.53 25.24
C PRO A 150 10.85 24.51 24.66
N PRO A 151 11.52 24.80 23.53
CA PRO A 151 12.50 23.88 22.93
C PRO A 151 13.58 23.41 23.91
N SER A 152 13.92 24.23 24.90
CA SER A 152 14.88 23.92 25.97
C SER A 152 14.41 22.85 26.97
N LEU A 153 13.13 22.51 26.97
CA LEU A 153 12.50 21.49 27.83
C LEU A 153 11.95 20.31 27.02
N ALA A 154 12.32 20.19 25.74
CA ALA A 154 11.85 19.14 24.84
C ALA A 154 12.22 17.70 25.27
N THR A 155 13.15 17.55 26.22
CA THR A 155 13.55 16.29 26.83
C THR A 155 12.70 15.88 28.04
N LEU A 156 11.88 16.79 28.58
CA LEU A 156 10.94 16.45 29.65
C LEU A 156 9.68 15.83 29.03
N GLN A 157 9.60 14.51 29.14
CA GLN A 157 8.41 13.74 28.78
C GLN A 157 7.32 13.85 29.86
N ILE A 158 6.09 13.56 29.41
CA ILE A 158 4.87 13.36 30.19
C ILE A 158 4.12 14.65 30.55
N THR A 159 3.09 14.95 29.74
CA THR A 159 1.87 15.56 30.29
C THR A 159 0.73 14.57 30.11
N SER A 160 -0.14 14.50 31.11
CA SER A 160 -1.41 13.75 31.11
C SER A 160 -2.36 14.14 29.97
N ASP A 161 -2.07 15.23 29.26
CA ASP A 161 -2.97 15.92 28.33
C ASP A 161 -2.77 15.48 26.87
N SER A 162 -2.47 14.20 26.67
CA SER A 162 -2.03 13.67 25.39
C SER A 162 -2.90 12.53 24.84
N VAL A 163 -4.04 12.30 25.48
CA VAL A 163 -5.09 11.39 25.01
C VAL A 163 -6.27 12.20 24.47
N PHE A 164 -6.59 12.03 23.19
CA PHE A 164 -7.71 12.70 22.53
C PHE A 164 -8.87 11.71 22.35
N VAL A 165 -10.06 12.11 22.80
CA VAL A 165 -11.29 11.33 22.62
C VAL A 165 -11.97 11.78 21.34
N ILE A 166 -12.04 10.89 20.36
CA ILE A 166 -12.57 11.19 19.03
C ILE A 166 -13.74 10.25 18.72
N PRO A 167 -14.93 10.77 18.38
CA PRO A 167 -16.05 9.93 18.00
C PRO A 167 -15.77 9.20 16.70
N ARG A 168 -16.26 7.96 16.59
CA ARG A 168 -16.13 7.08 15.43
C ARG A 168 -17.53 6.74 14.89
N PRO A 169 -17.70 6.61 13.56
CA PRO A 169 -18.97 6.19 13.00
C PRO A 169 -19.18 4.69 13.23
N ILE A 170 -20.45 4.30 13.30
CA ILE A 170 -20.89 2.90 13.39
C ILE A 170 -21.30 2.32 12.03
N SER A 171 -21.34 3.15 10.99
CA SER A 171 -21.84 2.78 9.68
C SER A 171 -20.83 3.09 8.58
N PRO A 172 -20.76 2.24 7.54
CA PRO A 172 -19.99 2.52 6.34
C PRO A 172 -20.60 3.65 5.51
N ALA A 173 -19.99 3.94 4.36
CA ALA A 173 -20.52 4.83 3.32
C ALA A 173 -21.95 4.42 2.91
N ALA A 174 -22.74 5.42 2.49
CA ALA A 174 -24.11 5.17 2.03
C ALA A 174 -24.12 4.46 0.67
N ASP A 175 -23.19 4.82 -0.23
CA ASP A 175 -22.96 4.10 -1.47
C ASP A 175 -22.07 2.87 -1.22
N PRO A 176 -22.52 1.65 -1.58
CA PRO A 176 -21.78 0.42 -1.34
C PRO A 176 -20.50 0.29 -2.19
N THR A 177 -20.27 1.17 -3.16
CA THR A 177 -19.02 1.28 -3.92
C THR A 177 -18.04 2.27 -3.31
N HIS A 178 -18.39 2.92 -2.20
CA HIS A 178 -17.58 3.98 -1.60
C HIS A 178 -16.98 3.58 -0.24
N PHE A 179 -16.05 4.41 0.23
CA PHE A 179 -15.50 4.38 1.58
C PHE A 179 -15.62 5.75 2.22
N LEU A 180 -15.46 5.82 3.54
CA LEU A 180 -15.39 7.06 4.29
C LEU A 180 -13.97 7.37 4.73
N ILE A 181 -13.56 8.63 4.64
CA ILE A 181 -12.26 9.09 5.13
C ILE A 181 -12.36 10.44 5.83
N ARG A 182 -11.54 10.65 6.86
CA ARG A 182 -11.37 11.97 7.49
C ARG A 182 -9.91 12.26 7.80
N ILE A 183 -9.60 13.52 8.08
CA ILE A 183 -8.31 13.94 8.64
C ILE A 183 -8.46 14.33 10.12
N LEU A 184 -7.49 13.94 10.93
CA LEU A 184 -7.36 14.29 12.34
C LEU A 184 -5.98 14.92 12.55
N ASN A 185 -5.93 16.19 12.93
CA ASN A 185 -4.69 16.92 13.11
C ASN A 185 -4.35 17.01 14.60
N LEU A 186 -3.48 16.12 15.08
CA LEU A 186 -2.88 16.14 16.42
C LEU A 186 -1.41 16.58 16.38
N SER A 187 -1.05 17.36 15.36
CA SER A 187 0.34 17.86 15.23
C SER A 187 0.74 18.71 16.43
N SER A 188 2.01 18.58 16.82
CA SER A 188 2.55 19.34 17.95
C SER A 188 4.04 19.64 17.75
N GLY A 189 4.53 20.65 18.47
CA GLY A 189 5.94 21.04 18.49
C GLY A 189 6.66 20.55 19.75
N PRO A 190 8.00 20.60 19.82
CA PRO A 190 8.90 21.07 18.79
C PRO A 190 8.92 20.13 17.59
N ASP A 191 9.00 20.70 16.40
CA ASP A 191 9.01 19.97 15.13
C ASP A 191 10.11 20.55 14.24
N ALA A 192 11.14 19.74 13.99
CA ALA A 192 12.29 20.18 13.21
C ALA A 192 11.92 20.47 11.75
N ALA A 193 10.86 19.88 11.22
CA ALA A 193 10.40 20.07 9.86
C ALA A 193 9.39 21.23 9.70
N ASN A 194 8.99 21.89 10.80
CA ASN A 194 8.00 22.97 10.81
C ASN A 194 6.66 22.58 10.12
N LEU A 195 6.17 21.39 10.42
CA LEU A 195 4.93 20.79 9.91
C LEU A 195 3.76 20.92 10.92
N VAL A 196 3.83 21.86 11.85
CA VAL A 196 2.75 22.18 12.81
C VAL A 196 1.84 23.25 12.24
N GLY A 197 0.53 23.12 12.46
CA GLY A 197 -0.45 24.17 12.14
C GLY A 197 -1.64 23.62 11.39
N GLY A 198 -2.26 24.45 10.55
CA GLY A 198 -3.39 24.03 9.71
C GLY A 198 -2.96 22.99 8.67
N MET A 199 -3.83 22.02 8.42
CA MET A 199 -3.59 20.86 7.55
C MET A 199 -4.76 20.62 6.63
N ARG A 200 -4.48 20.08 5.44
CA ARG A 200 -5.51 19.65 4.49
C ARG A 200 -5.19 18.29 3.88
N LEU A 201 -6.23 17.58 3.50
CA LEU A 201 -6.17 16.33 2.75
C LEU A 201 -6.19 16.62 1.24
N ALA A 202 -5.27 16.02 0.49
CA ALA A 202 -5.13 16.20 -0.95
C ALA A 202 -4.92 14.87 -1.68
N TYR A 203 -5.30 14.81 -2.96
CA TYR A 203 -4.93 13.71 -3.88
C TYR A 203 -3.43 13.74 -4.21
N ALA A 204 -2.93 12.72 -4.91
CA ALA A 204 -1.50 12.61 -5.25
C ALA A 204 -0.97 13.85 -5.98
N ASN A 205 -1.78 14.42 -6.89
CA ASN A 205 -1.43 15.63 -7.64
C ASN A 205 -1.45 16.92 -6.80
N GLY A 206 -1.90 16.86 -5.54
CA GLY A 206 -2.06 17.98 -4.61
C GLY A 206 -3.38 18.74 -4.71
N ALA A 207 -4.30 18.30 -5.58
CA ALA A 207 -5.66 18.82 -5.60
C ALA A 207 -6.39 18.46 -4.30
N HIS A 208 -7.30 19.33 -3.88
CA HIS A 208 -8.16 19.10 -2.72
C HIS A 208 -9.01 17.84 -2.89
N VAL A 209 -9.20 17.09 -1.79
CA VAL A 209 -10.10 15.94 -1.77
C VAL A 209 -11.56 16.37 -1.68
N ALA A 210 -11.84 17.45 -0.96
CA ALA A 210 -13.18 18.04 -0.87
C ALA A 210 -13.09 19.58 -0.82
N THR A 211 -14.20 20.27 -0.57
CA THR A 211 -14.18 21.73 -0.43
C THR A 211 -14.40 22.15 1.02
N GLY A 212 -13.61 23.11 1.50
CA GLY A 212 -13.84 23.79 2.78
C GLY A 212 -13.44 22.96 4.01
N ALA A 213 -14.26 22.98 5.06
CA ALA A 213 -13.95 22.31 6.34
C ALA A 213 -14.02 20.78 6.28
N ALA A 214 -14.48 20.21 5.17
CA ALA A 214 -14.55 18.76 4.99
C ALA A 214 -13.17 18.12 4.86
N ASP A 215 -12.20 18.82 4.25
CA ASP A 215 -10.83 18.33 4.04
C ASP A 215 -9.75 19.23 4.65
N THR A 216 -10.11 20.37 5.24
CA THR A 216 -9.17 21.38 5.75
C THR A 216 -9.43 21.68 7.23
N LEU A 217 -8.37 21.58 8.04
CA LEU A 217 -8.33 21.92 9.46
C LEU A 217 -7.41 23.11 9.69
N THR A 218 -7.89 24.13 10.39
CA THR A 218 -7.12 25.38 10.58
C THR A 218 -6.18 25.35 11.77
N ILE A 219 -6.43 24.50 12.77
CA ILE A 219 -5.63 24.40 14.00
C ILE A 219 -5.46 22.93 14.44
N PRO A 220 -4.35 22.57 15.13
CA PRO A 220 -4.19 21.26 15.75
C PRO A 220 -5.21 21.00 16.88
N GLY A 221 -5.41 19.72 17.20
CA GLY A 221 -6.39 19.22 18.17
C GLY A 221 -7.80 19.03 17.62
N ASN A 222 -7.99 19.08 16.30
CA ASN A 222 -9.30 18.96 15.64
C ASN A 222 -9.33 17.86 14.57
N TYR A 223 -10.52 17.47 14.17
CA TYR A 223 -10.80 16.50 13.11
C TYR A 223 -11.86 17.03 12.14
N SER A 224 -11.86 16.51 10.91
CA SER A 224 -12.88 16.81 9.90
C SER A 224 -14.08 15.87 10.04
N GLY A 225 -15.18 16.23 9.38
CA GLY A 225 -16.22 15.24 9.05
C GLY A 225 -15.66 14.16 8.11
N TYR A 226 -16.38 13.05 7.99
CA TYR A 226 -16.06 12.03 6.99
C TYR A 226 -16.49 12.48 5.60
N ILE A 227 -15.61 12.24 4.63
CA ILE A 227 -15.82 12.43 3.21
C ILE A 227 -16.09 11.04 2.61
N GLU A 228 -17.12 10.94 1.79
CA GLU A 228 -17.44 9.73 1.03
C GLU A 228 -16.75 9.78 -0.34
N LEU A 229 -15.94 8.77 -0.66
CA LEU A 229 -15.16 8.67 -1.90
C LEU A 229 -15.31 7.30 -2.54
N PRO A 230 -15.24 7.17 -3.87
CA PRO A 230 -15.26 5.87 -4.54
C PRO A 230 -14.11 5.00 -4.05
N TYR A 231 -14.34 3.71 -3.80
CA TYR A 231 -13.25 2.80 -3.43
C TYR A 231 -12.15 2.78 -4.51
N GLY A 232 -10.93 2.43 -4.13
CA GLY A 232 -9.81 2.45 -5.07
C GLY A 232 -8.46 2.55 -4.39
N THR A 233 -7.42 2.65 -5.21
CA THR A 233 -6.05 2.80 -4.74
C THR A 233 -5.62 4.26 -4.87
N TYR A 234 -5.36 4.88 -3.71
CA TYR A 234 -5.08 6.30 -3.60
C TYR A 234 -3.74 6.55 -2.89
N GLN A 235 -3.08 7.62 -3.30
CA GLN A 235 -1.96 8.24 -2.61
C GLN A 235 -2.40 9.58 -2.02
N PHE A 236 -3.07 9.53 -0.87
CA PHE A 236 -3.48 10.76 -0.19
C PHE A 236 -2.30 11.48 0.46
N LYS A 237 -2.13 12.75 0.12
CA LYS A 237 -1.16 13.66 0.73
C LYS A 237 -1.81 14.46 1.85
N VAL A 238 -1.06 14.72 2.90
CA VAL A 238 -1.40 15.73 3.90
C VAL A 238 -0.51 16.94 3.68
N LEU A 239 -1.12 18.10 3.48
CA LEU A 239 -0.41 19.35 3.20
C LEU A 239 -0.64 20.35 4.33
N THR A 240 0.41 21.05 4.76
CA THR A 240 0.29 22.19 5.69
C THR A 240 -0.34 23.39 4.98
N ALA A 241 -0.68 24.43 5.74
CA ALA A 241 -1.13 25.72 5.19
C ALA A 241 -0.11 26.36 4.21
N GLN A 242 1.17 26.01 4.31
CA GLN A 242 2.24 26.44 3.40
C GLN A 242 2.49 25.46 2.25
N ASN A 243 1.61 24.47 2.05
CA ASN A 243 1.74 23.39 1.08
C ASN A 243 2.93 22.45 1.30
N ALA A 244 3.53 22.44 2.50
CA ALA A 244 4.53 21.43 2.84
C ALA A 244 3.86 20.07 3.02
N GLN A 245 4.42 19.04 2.40
CA GLN A 245 3.91 17.69 2.55
C GLN A 245 4.35 17.10 3.89
N VAL A 246 3.39 16.65 4.68
CA VAL A 246 3.65 15.89 5.90
C VAL A 246 4.03 14.46 5.49
N PRO A 247 5.13 13.89 6.00
CA PRO A 247 5.53 12.52 5.69
C PRO A 247 4.56 11.51 6.29
N SER A 248 4.45 10.36 5.65
CA SER A 248 3.76 9.21 6.23
C SER A 248 4.68 8.41 7.13
N ALA A 249 4.12 7.89 8.21
CA ALA A 249 4.77 6.95 9.11
C ALA A 249 4.39 5.49 8.84
N GLN A 250 3.65 5.20 7.77
CA GLN A 250 3.37 3.82 7.39
C GLN A 250 4.69 3.10 7.07
N GLN A 251 4.88 1.96 7.70
CA GLN A 251 6.11 1.18 7.65
C GLN A 251 5.99 0.04 6.66
N ASP A 252 7.00 -0.15 5.83
CA ASP A 252 7.10 -1.35 5.01
C ASP A 252 7.43 -2.54 5.92
N VAL A 253 6.65 -3.62 5.79
CA VAL A 253 6.90 -4.85 6.54
C VAL A 253 7.67 -5.81 5.65
N VAL A 254 8.96 -5.98 5.93
CA VAL A 254 9.73 -7.10 5.41
C VAL A 254 9.60 -8.26 6.40
N SER A 255 8.73 -9.22 6.09
CA SER A 255 8.67 -10.49 6.82
C SER A 255 9.97 -11.26 6.61
N THR A 256 10.90 -11.20 7.57
CA THR A 256 12.01 -12.17 7.63
C THR A 256 11.62 -13.30 8.58
N SER A 257 11.94 -14.53 8.18
CA SER A 257 11.63 -15.78 8.89
C SER A 257 12.30 -15.93 10.27
N ALA A 258 12.90 -14.88 10.82
CA ALA A 258 13.65 -14.88 12.08
C ALA A 258 13.00 -14.05 13.21
N GLY A 259 11.74 -13.62 13.07
CA GLY A 259 11.04 -12.91 14.14
C GLY A 259 11.58 -11.49 14.41
N LEU A 260 12.30 -10.91 13.44
CA LEU A 260 12.69 -9.51 13.42
C LEU A 260 12.05 -8.87 12.20
N SER A 261 10.97 -8.13 12.43
CA SER A 261 10.39 -7.22 11.46
C SER A 261 11.34 -6.02 11.34
N LEU A 262 12.06 -5.91 10.24
CA LEU A 262 12.73 -4.66 9.88
C LEU A 262 11.65 -3.72 9.36
N THR A 263 10.98 -3.02 10.27
CA THR A 263 10.13 -1.88 9.96
C THR A 263 11.01 -0.65 9.92
N GLU A 264 11.48 -0.27 8.73
CA GLU A 264 11.99 1.08 8.53
C GLU A 264 10.80 1.96 8.16
N ALA A 265 10.61 3.07 8.89
CA ALA A 265 9.69 4.12 8.48
C ALA A 265 10.31 4.85 7.28
N THR A 266 10.22 4.25 6.09
CA THR A 266 10.79 4.77 4.85
C THR A 266 9.90 5.86 4.25
N GLY A 267 9.60 6.90 5.04
CA GLY A 267 8.98 8.13 4.54
C GLY A 267 9.96 9.07 3.85
N THR A 268 11.27 8.76 3.85
CA THR A 268 12.37 9.61 3.39
C THR A 268 13.44 8.79 2.69
N MET A 269 13.97 9.29 1.58
CA MET A 269 15.16 8.71 0.94
C MET A 269 16.43 9.33 1.51
N SER A 270 17.41 8.50 1.86
CA SER A 270 18.74 8.98 2.27
C SER A 270 19.32 9.94 1.21
N GLY A 271 19.62 11.17 1.62
CA GLY A 271 20.19 12.20 0.75
C GLY A 271 19.20 12.98 -0.13
N SER A 272 17.89 12.80 0.04
CA SER A 272 16.86 13.59 -0.65
C SER A 272 15.91 14.27 0.36
N PRO A 273 15.55 15.55 0.17
CA PRO A 273 14.57 16.23 1.02
C PRO A 273 13.12 15.77 0.76
N LEU A 274 12.90 14.80 -0.14
CA LEU A 274 11.58 14.36 -0.59
C LEU A 274 10.94 13.39 0.41
N THR A 275 9.67 13.64 0.72
CA THR A 275 8.80 12.75 1.49
C THR A 275 7.67 12.23 0.62
N TYR A 276 7.24 10.99 0.88
CA TYR A 276 6.16 10.36 0.12
C TYR A 276 4.96 10.02 1.01
N ALA A 277 3.78 10.03 0.37
CA ALA A 277 2.55 9.49 0.92
C ALA A 277 2.38 8.02 0.49
N PRO A 278 1.75 7.18 1.33
CA PRO A 278 1.61 5.76 1.08
C PRO A 278 0.53 5.55 0.02
N ILE A 279 0.70 4.51 -0.78
CA ILE A 279 -0.28 4.05 -1.76
C ILE A 279 -1.08 2.94 -1.08
N ILE A 280 -2.37 3.19 -0.84
CA ILE A 280 -3.25 2.27 -0.11
C ILE A 280 -4.49 2.00 -0.95
N THR A 281 -4.93 0.74 -0.96
CA THR A 281 -6.24 0.37 -1.51
C THR A 281 -7.31 0.49 -0.43
N TYR A 282 -8.16 1.51 -0.58
CA TYR A 282 -9.32 1.77 0.27
C TYR A 282 -10.48 0.93 -0.28
N GLN A 283 -11.00 0.03 0.55
CA GLN A 283 -11.99 -0.96 0.12
C GLN A 283 -13.42 -0.42 0.30
N PRO A 284 -14.39 -0.93 -0.49
CA PRO A 284 -15.80 -0.58 -0.32
C PRO A 284 -16.28 -0.87 1.11
N GLY A 285 -17.04 0.07 1.68
CA GLY A 285 -17.55 0.01 3.05
C GLY A 285 -16.49 0.25 4.14
N GLY A 286 -15.23 0.52 3.77
CA GLY A 286 -14.20 0.90 4.72
C GLY A 286 -14.43 2.28 5.30
N VAL A 287 -13.95 2.49 6.53
CA VAL A 287 -13.92 3.81 7.17
C VAL A 287 -12.51 4.04 7.68
N TYR A 288 -11.93 5.21 7.39
CA TYR A 288 -10.52 5.49 7.64
C TYR A 288 -10.32 6.87 8.26
N THR A 289 -9.34 6.98 9.15
CA THR A 289 -8.84 8.24 9.67
C THR A 289 -7.38 8.41 9.27
N ILE A 290 -7.05 9.52 8.60
CA ILE A 290 -5.67 10.00 8.44
C ILE A 290 -5.35 10.87 9.65
N VAL A 291 -4.54 10.36 10.57
CA VAL A 291 -4.14 11.06 11.79
C VAL A 291 -2.73 11.60 11.65
N VAL A 292 -2.53 12.86 11.98
CA VAL A 292 -1.22 13.51 12.02
C VAL A 292 -0.79 13.68 13.47
N ASN A 293 0.40 13.22 13.82
CA ASN A 293 0.96 13.36 15.16
C ASN A 293 2.48 13.53 15.10
N THR A 294 3.06 14.01 16.20
CA THR A 294 4.51 14.02 16.39
C THR A 294 5.00 12.57 16.45
N ASN A 295 6.09 12.27 15.74
CA ASN A 295 6.70 10.96 15.68
C ASN A 295 8.20 11.10 15.97
N ASN A 296 8.71 10.29 16.90
CA ASN A 296 10.11 10.30 17.32
C ASN A 296 10.97 9.35 16.47
N ASP A 297 10.36 8.42 15.74
CA ASP A 297 11.04 7.46 14.87
C ASP A 297 11.29 8.02 13.46
N PHE A 298 10.65 9.14 13.12
CA PHE A 298 10.87 9.82 11.85
C PHE A 298 12.18 10.62 11.88
N GLN A 299 13.09 10.34 10.95
CA GLN A 299 14.31 11.10 10.75
C GLN A 299 14.14 12.04 9.55
N VAL A 300 14.18 13.36 9.79
CA VAL A 300 14.26 14.33 8.69
C VAL A 300 15.63 14.17 8.00
N PRO A 301 15.69 13.96 6.68
CA PRO A 301 16.94 13.86 5.94
C PRO A 301 17.59 15.25 5.85
N TYR A 302 18.32 15.64 6.89
CA TYR A 302 19.33 16.69 6.78
C TYR A 302 20.64 16.05 6.34
N GLY A 303 21.28 16.63 5.32
CA GLY A 303 22.58 16.16 4.80
C GLY A 303 23.59 15.91 5.93
N ASN A 304 24.32 14.79 5.82
CA ASN A 304 25.23 14.24 6.83
C ASN A 304 24.59 13.90 8.19
N GLY A 305 23.88 12.77 8.23
CA GLY A 305 23.63 12.02 9.47
C GLY A 305 22.71 12.70 10.47
N GLY A 306 21.53 13.14 10.02
CA GLY A 306 20.51 13.79 10.85
C GLY A 306 20.32 13.13 12.21
N LEU A 307 20.37 13.93 13.29
CA LEU A 307 19.97 13.48 14.62
C LEU A 307 18.46 13.21 14.61
N PRO A 308 17.96 12.16 15.31
CA PRO A 308 16.54 11.97 15.51
C PRO A 308 15.95 13.26 16.07
N SER A 309 15.04 13.88 15.31
CA SER A 309 14.31 15.06 15.76
C SER A 309 12.84 14.76 15.57
N ALA A 310 12.11 14.83 16.69
CA ALA A 310 10.67 14.65 16.71
C ALA A 310 10.05 15.52 15.60
N SER A 311 9.35 14.89 14.67
CA SER A 311 8.74 15.56 13.53
C SER A 311 7.34 15.05 13.32
N ASN A 312 6.45 15.90 12.79
CA ASN A 312 5.08 15.45 12.54
C ASN A 312 5.04 14.54 11.31
N SER A 313 4.33 13.43 11.45
CA SER A 313 4.05 12.46 10.38
C SER A 313 2.58 12.04 10.45
N PHE A 314 2.07 11.38 9.42
CA PHE A 314 0.71 10.87 9.43
C PHE A 314 0.62 9.35 9.32
N TRP A 315 -0.43 8.79 9.94
CA TRP A 315 -0.84 7.40 9.82
C TRP A 315 -2.23 7.30 9.19
N VAL A 316 -2.47 6.21 8.46
CA VAL A 316 -3.81 5.83 7.98
C VAL A 316 -4.32 4.72 8.88
N ILE A 317 -5.38 4.99 9.65
CA ILE A 317 -5.98 4.05 10.60
C ILE A 317 -7.35 3.61 10.08
N PRO A 318 -7.60 2.31 9.87
CA PRO A 318 -8.94 1.81 9.56
C PRO A 318 -9.81 1.86 10.82
N ASP A 319 -10.89 2.64 10.79
CA ASP A 319 -11.88 2.77 11.86
C ASP A 319 -12.87 1.60 11.86
N ILE A 320 -13.31 1.24 10.66
CA ILE A 320 -14.08 0.04 10.35
C ILE A 320 -13.26 -0.73 9.31
N THR A 321 -12.72 -1.88 9.70
CA THR A 321 -11.98 -2.75 8.77
C THR A 321 -12.97 -3.31 7.74
N PRO A 322 -12.81 -2.98 6.46
CA PRO A 322 -13.70 -3.49 5.42
C PRO A 322 -13.49 -4.99 5.22
N GLY A 323 -14.53 -5.66 4.74
CA GLY A 323 -14.40 -7.01 4.22
C GLY A 323 -13.56 -7.05 2.94
N ALA A 324 -13.14 -8.24 2.52
CA ALA A 324 -12.51 -8.41 1.21
C ALA A 324 -13.48 -7.98 0.10
N ASN A 325 -13.01 -7.16 -0.84
CA ASN A 325 -13.81 -6.78 -1.99
C ASN A 325 -13.92 -7.95 -2.98
N VAL A 326 -15.06 -8.63 -2.93
CA VAL A 326 -15.42 -9.71 -3.85
C VAL A 326 -16.48 -9.28 -4.87
N THR A 327 -16.92 -8.01 -4.81
CA THR A 327 -18.09 -7.53 -5.57
C THR A 327 -17.69 -6.61 -6.71
N TYR A 328 -16.71 -5.73 -6.52
CA TYR A 328 -16.45 -4.65 -7.47
C TYR A 328 -15.06 -4.74 -8.09
N ALA A 329 -14.97 -4.39 -9.38
CA ALA A 329 -13.75 -4.27 -10.16
C ALA A 329 -13.62 -2.88 -10.77
N HIS A 330 -12.39 -2.46 -11.07
CA HIS A 330 -12.08 -1.26 -11.82
C HIS A 330 -11.68 -1.58 -13.25
N LEU A 331 -12.24 -0.84 -14.21
CA LEU A 331 -11.87 -0.92 -15.62
C LEU A 331 -11.61 0.49 -16.15
N GLN A 332 -10.46 0.68 -16.80
CA GLN A 332 -10.17 1.82 -17.66
C GLN A 332 -9.78 1.34 -19.05
N VAL A 333 -9.74 2.27 -20.01
CA VAL A 333 -9.22 1.99 -21.36
C VAL A 333 -8.05 2.91 -21.69
N ALA A 334 -7.09 2.38 -22.43
CA ALA A 334 -6.00 3.12 -23.03
C ALA A 334 -6.03 3.00 -24.56
N ASN A 335 -5.85 4.12 -25.25
CA ASN A 335 -5.78 4.23 -26.69
C ASN A 335 -4.32 4.20 -27.17
N ALA A 336 -3.93 3.11 -27.83
CA ALA A 336 -2.65 2.94 -28.49
C ALA A 336 -2.77 2.92 -30.03
N VAL A 337 -3.95 3.24 -30.60
CA VAL A 337 -4.19 3.28 -32.04
C VAL A 337 -3.93 4.69 -32.59
N PRO A 338 -2.95 4.88 -33.49
CA PRO A 338 -2.59 6.20 -33.98
C PRO A 338 -3.69 6.83 -34.85
N GLY A 339 -3.84 8.15 -34.75
CA GLY A 339 -4.68 8.94 -35.66
C GLY A 339 -6.19 8.87 -35.43
N SER A 340 -6.66 8.19 -34.39
CA SER A 340 -8.08 8.10 -34.05
C SER A 340 -8.32 8.31 -32.56
N ASP A 341 -9.30 9.16 -32.22
CA ASP A 341 -9.90 9.14 -30.89
C ASP A 341 -10.87 7.96 -30.82
N ILE A 342 -10.88 7.25 -29.69
CA ILE A 342 -11.75 6.09 -29.51
C ILE A 342 -12.84 6.37 -28.48
N SER A 343 -14.02 5.80 -28.69
CA SER A 343 -15.10 5.74 -27.71
C SER A 343 -15.30 4.29 -27.29
N ILE A 344 -15.63 4.08 -26.02
CA ILE A 344 -15.78 2.75 -25.46
C ILE A 344 -17.14 2.61 -24.81
N THR A 345 -17.74 1.44 -25.02
CA THR A 345 -18.89 1.00 -24.24
C THR A 345 -18.60 -0.33 -23.55
N VAL A 346 -19.16 -0.49 -22.36
CA VAL A 346 -19.16 -1.74 -21.59
C VAL A 346 -20.61 -2.09 -21.33
N ASP A 347 -21.05 -3.25 -21.81
CA ASP A 347 -22.46 -3.67 -21.78
C ASP A 347 -23.42 -2.63 -22.39
N GLY A 348 -22.96 -1.94 -23.44
CA GLY A 348 -23.69 -0.89 -24.14
C GLY A 348 -23.70 0.47 -23.42
N GLN A 349 -23.10 0.60 -22.23
CA GLN A 349 -22.97 1.87 -21.52
C GLN A 349 -21.62 2.53 -21.79
N PRO A 350 -21.54 3.86 -22.01
CA PRO A 350 -20.27 4.54 -22.20
C PRO A 350 -19.31 4.37 -21.02
N LEU A 351 -18.06 4.00 -21.30
CA LEU A 351 -16.96 4.02 -20.33
C LEU A 351 -16.26 5.39 -20.39
N GLY A 352 -16.88 6.38 -19.76
CA GLY A 352 -16.38 7.76 -19.78
C GLY A 352 -16.55 8.45 -21.13
N GLY A 353 -15.62 9.35 -21.46
CA GLY A 353 -15.59 10.10 -22.71
C GLY A 353 -14.69 9.48 -23.79
N SER A 354 -14.54 10.20 -24.90
CA SER A 354 -13.59 9.83 -25.95
C SER A 354 -12.15 9.88 -25.43
N VAL A 355 -11.33 8.88 -25.77
CA VAL A 355 -9.92 8.78 -25.38
C VAL A 355 -9.04 9.09 -26.58
N ALA A 356 -8.30 10.19 -26.50
CA ALA A 356 -7.39 10.62 -27.57
C ALA A 356 -6.14 9.74 -27.65
N PHE A 357 -5.55 9.64 -28.85
CA PHE A 357 -4.26 9.00 -29.02
C PHE A 357 -3.09 10.00 -28.79
N PRO A 358 -2.02 9.58 -28.09
CA PRO A 358 -1.97 8.43 -27.20
C PRO A 358 -2.52 8.83 -25.82
N GLY A 359 -3.20 7.93 -25.10
CA GLY A 359 -3.75 8.29 -23.79
C GLY A 359 -4.59 7.22 -23.13
N ALA A 360 -5.01 7.49 -21.89
CA ALA A 360 -5.93 6.63 -21.13
C ALA A 360 -7.08 7.44 -20.55
N GLY A 361 -8.25 6.81 -20.47
CA GLY A 361 -9.42 7.34 -19.77
C GLY A 361 -9.36 7.10 -18.27
N ALA A 362 -10.35 7.62 -17.54
CA ALA A 362 -10.50 7.35 -16.12
C ALA A 362 -11.03 5.93 -15.85
N TYR A 363 -10.68 5.36 -14.69
CA TYR A 363 -11.30 4.14 -14.19
C TYR A 363 -12.79 4.36 -13.89
N GLN A 364 -13.57 3.30 -14.11
CA GLN A 364 -14.95 3.18 -13.66
C GLN A 364 -15.13 1.88 -12.88
N VAL A 365 -16.12 1.87 -11.97
CA VAL A 365 -16.46 0.72 -11.14
C VAL A 365 -17.46 -0.17 -11.85
N TYR A 366 -17.22 -1.47 -11.83
CA TYR A 366 -18.11 -2.50 -12.35
C TYR A 366 -18.36 -3.57 -11.29
N VAL A 367 -19.54 -4.19 -11.32
CA VAL A 367 -19.81 -5.40 -10.55
C VAL A 367 -19.03 -6.56 -11.16
N SER A 368 -18.59 -7.52 -10.35
CA SER A 368 -17.90 -8.72 -10.82
C SER A 368 -18.79 -9.55 -11.73
N GLY A 369 -18.24 -10.06 -12.82
CA GLY A 369 -19.00 -10.79 -13.83
C GLY A 369 -18.36 -10.74 -15.21
N THR A 370 -19.13 -11.17 -16.20
CA THR A 370 -18.73 -11.11 -17.61
C THR A 370 -19.30 -9.86 -18.26
N HIS A 371 -18.43 -9.08 -18.90
CA HIS A 371 -18.77 -7.81 -19.53
C HIS A 371 -18.35 -7.79 -20.99
N GLN A 372 -19.16 -7.18 -21.84
CA GLN A 372 -18.83 -6.97 -23.25
C GLN A 372 -18.24 -5.57 -23.44
N VAL A 373 -16.96 -5.50 -23.78
CA VAL A 373 -16.27 -4.26 -24.12
C VAL A 373 -16.29 -4.08 -25.63
N GLN A 374 -16.76 -2.93 -26.09
CA GLN A 374 -16.79 -2.55 -27.49
C GLN A 374 -16.13 -1.18 -27.67
N VAL A 375 -15.25 -1.08 -28.66
CA VAL A 375 -14.51 0.13 -28.99
C VAL A 375 -14.91 0.58 -30.39
N THR A 376 -15.24 1.86 -30.51
CA THR A 376 -15.56 2.49 -31.78
C THR A 376 -14.65 3.67 -32.06
N ASP A 377 -14.43 3.97 -33.33
CA ASP A 377 -13.79 5.23 -33.74
C ASP A 377 -14.75 6.42 -33.56
N LYS A 378 -14.28 7.61 -33.91
CA LYS A 378 -15.07 8.85 -33.91
C LYS A 378 -16.27 8.82 -34.87
N GLY A 379 -16.25 7.97 -35.90
CA GLY A 379 -17.34 7.76 -36.84
C GLY A 379 -18.38 6.74 -36.37
N GLY A 380 -18.15 6.08 -35.23
CA GLY A 380 -19.00 5.01 -34.69
C GLY A 380 -18.74 3.64 -35.31
N GLN A 381 -17.69 3.48 -36.12
CA GLN A 381 -17.27 2.17 -36.64
C GLN A 381 -16.65 1.35 -35.52
N ILE A 382 -17.06 0.08 -35.39
CA ILE A 382 -16.46 -0.86 -34.44
C ILE A 382 -15.02 -1.18 -34.87
N MET A 383 -14.07 -0.87 -34.00
CA MET A 383 -12.65 -1.15 -34.20
C MET A 383 -12.28 -2.50 -33.57
N ALA A 384 -12.74 -2.73 -32.34
CA ALA A 384 -12.49 -3.96 -31.60
C ALA A 384 -13.61 -4.27 -30.61
N GLN A 385 -13.79 -5.55 -30.30
CA GLN A 385 -14.74 -6.02 -29.30
C GLN A 385 -14.15 -7.21 -28.54
N LYS A 386 -14.38 -7.26 -27.23
CA LYS A 386 -13.89 -8.35 -26.38
C LYS A 386 -14.80 -8.59 -25.19
N THR A 387 -15.03 -9.85 -24.87
CA THR A 387 -15.66 -10.25 -23.62
C THR A 387 -14.58 -10.34 -22.53
N LEU A 388 -14.76 -9.61 -21.43
CA LEU A 388 -13.89 -9.63 -20.26
C LEU A 388 -14.62 -10.29 -19.08
N THR A 389 -13.89 -11.02 -18.25
CA THR A 389 -14.39 -11.45 -16.94
C THR A 389 -13.68 -10.63 -15.88
N LEU A 390 -14.46 -9.91 -15.08
CA LEU A 390 -13.98 -9.07 -13.98
C LEU A 390 -14.30 -9.78 -12.65
N ASN A 391 -13.31 -9.90 -11.78
CA ASN A 391 -13.46 -10.42 -10.43
C ASN A 391 -13.37 -9.29 -9.40
N GLY A 392 -13.91 -9.52 -8.20
CA GLY A 392 -13.80 -8.55 -7.11
C GLY A 392 -12.34 -8.21 -6.81
N GLY A 393 -12.06 -6.91 -6.70
CA GLY A 393 -10.72 -6.39 -6.48
C GLY A 393 -9.88 -6.25 -7.74
N ASP A 394 -10.36 -6.68 -8.92
CA ASP A 394 -9.62 -6.46 -10.16
C ASP A 394 -9.44 -4.96 -10.45
N ASN A 395 -8.28 -4.62 -10.99
CA ASN A 395 -8.01 -3.31 -11.57
C ASN A 395 -7.41 -3.56 -12.96
N ILE A 396 -8.15 -3.22 -14.02
CA ILE A 396 -7.82 -3.59 -15.40
C ILE A 396 -7.70 -2.35 -16.27
N THR A 397 -6.62 -2.30 -17.05
CA THR A 397 -6.52 -1.42 -18.23
C THR A 397 -6.78 -2.26 -19.47
N ALA A 398 -7.82 -1.93 -20.23
CA ALA A 398 -8.05 -2.50 -21.56
C ALA A 398 -7.33 -1.63 -22.61
N TRP A 399 -6.19 -2.10 -23.09
CA TRP A 399 -5.40 -1.41 -24.11
C TRP A 399 -5.94 -1.73 -25.50
N VAL A 400 -6.34 -0.70 -26.24
CA VAL A 400 -6.76 -0.81 -27.64
C VAL A 400 -5.56 -0.51 -28.52
N TYR A 401 -5.15 -1.45 -29.34
CA TYR A 401 -3.92 -1.32 -30.14
C TYR A 401 -4.07 -1.95 -31.53
N PRO A 402 -3.27 -1.53 -32.52
CA PRO A 402 -3.24 -2.16 -33.83
C PRO A 402 -2.72 -3.59 -33.73
N GLY A 403 -3.54 -4.57 -34.07
CA GLY A 403 -3.20 -5.98 -33.97
C GLY A 403 -2.32 -6.49 -35.13
N PRO A 404 -1.68 -7.67 -34.96
CA PRO A 404 -0.98 -8.34 -36.04
C PRO A 404 -1.94 -8.63 -37.20
N GLY A 405 -1.70 -8.06 -38.38
CA GLY A 405 -2.58 -8.20 -39.55
C GLY A 405 -3.51 -7.02 -39.82
N GLY A 406 -3.39 -5.92 -39.07
CA GLY A 406 -4.02 -4.63 -39.39
C GLY A 406 -5.42 -4.42 -38.81
N ALA A 407 -5.97 -5.39 -38.08
CA ALA A 407 -7.21 -5.21 -37.31
C ALA A 407 -6.87 -4.83 -35.86
N ASP A 408 -7.59 -3.86 -35.31
CA ASP A 408 -7.40 -3.44 -33.92
C ASP A 408 -7.85 -4.53 -32.93
N SER A 409 -7.21 -4.56 -31.76
CA SER A 409 -7.44 -5.56 -30.72
C SER A 409 -7.48 -4.94 -29.33
N ILE A 410 -8.04 -5.68 -28.37
CA ILE A 410 -8.10 -5.28 -26.96
C ILE A 410 -7.23 -6.23 -26.13
N LEU A 411 -6.20 -5.69 -25.49
CA LEU A 411 -5.37 -6.37 -24.49
C LEU A 411 -5.81 -5.95 -23.08
N PRO A 412 -6.56 -6.79 -22.34
CA PRO A 412 -6.82 -6.55 -20.93
C PRO A 412 -5.57 -6.83 -20.11
N VAL A 413 -5.21 -5.86 -19.27
CA VAL A 413 -4.01 -5.89 -18.44
C VAL A 413 -4.41 -5.66 -16.99
N GLN A 414 -4.19 -6.66 -16.13
CA GLN A 414 -4.47 -6.55 -14.69
C GLN A 414 -3.33 -5.80 -14.00
N ASN A 415 -3.64 -4.75 -13.25
CA ASN A 415 -2.66 -3.92 -12.54
C ASN A 415 -2.63 -4.35 -11.07
N ASN A 416 -1.49 -4.83 -10.59
CA ASN A 416 -1.32 -5.17 -9.18
C ASN A 416 -1.11 -3.89 -8.37
N LEU A 417 -2.17 -3.43 -7.69
CA LEU A 417 -2.17 -2.25 -6.83
C LEU A 417 -2.07 -2.57 -5.33
N SER A 418 -1.76 -3.82 -4.99
CA SER A 418 -1.71 -4.25 -3.58
C SER A 418 -0.46 -3.79 -2.84
N GLY A 419 0.57 -3.30 -3.54
CA GLY A 419 1.90 -3.07 -2.96
C GLY A 419 2.60 -4.35 -2.52
N SER A 420 1.99 -5.52 -2.74
CA SER A 420 2.55 -6.83 -2.40
C SER A 420 3.09 -7.59 -3.60
N TRP A 421 4.19 -8.29 -3.37
CA TRP A 421 4.78 -9.22 -4.32
C TRP A 421 5.30 -10.47 -3.61
N TYR A 422 5.53 -11.51 -4.40
CA TYR A 422 6.07 -12.78 -3.94
C TYR A 422 7.55 -12.88 -4.28
N SER A 423 8.36 -13.32 -3.32
CA SER A 423 9.78 -13.64 -3.56
C SER A 423 9.97 -15.14 -3.74
N PRO A 424 10.36 -15.62 -4.93
CA PRO A 424 10.61 -17.04 -5.16
C PRO A 424 11.86 -17.57 -4.44
N THR A 425 12.75 -16.69 -3.96
CA THR A 425 14.04 -17.07 -3.36
C THR A 425 13.93 -17.58 -1.92
N THR A 426 12.80 -17.43 -1.24
CA THR A 426 12.64 -17.83 0.17
C THR A 426 12.07 -19.25 0.37
N GLY A 427 12.03 -20.08 -0.67
CA GLY A 427 11.85 -21.54 -0.52
C GLY A 427 10.46 -22.02 -0.09
N GLY A 428 9.43 -21.17 -0.16
CA GLY A 428 8.04 -21.57 0.07
C GLY A 428 7.49 -22.39 -1.09
N ASP A 429 6.77 -23.47 -0.80
CA ASP A 429 6.08 -24.31 -1.79
C ASP A 429 4.76 -23.69 -2.31
N GLY A 430 4.59 -22.38 -2.16
CA GLY A 430 3.37 -21.63 -2.47
C GLY A 430 2.18 -21.93 -1.56
N SER A 431 2.29 -22.85 -0.59
CA SER A 431 1.15 -23.25 0.26
C SER A 431 1.01 -22.48 1.57
N SER A 432 2.02 -21.69 1.94
CA SER A 432 1.95 -20.68 3.00
C SER A 432 2.52 -19.35 2.49
N ALA A 433 1.65 -18.51 1.91
CA ALA A 433 2.04 -17.20 1.37
C ALA A 433 2.63 -16.24 2.42
N ALA A 434 2.45 -16.51 3.71
CA ALA A 434 2.82 -15.60 4.80
C ALA A 434 4.32 -15.30 4.93
N THR A 435 5.22 -16.22 4.55
CA THR A 435 6.67 -16.06 4.79
C THR A 435 7.47 -15.57 3.59
N SER A 436 6.83 -15.48 2.42
CA SER A 436 7.47 -15.13 1.13
C SER A 436 6.78 -13.96 0.42
N GLN A 437 5.76 -13.38 1.07
CA GLN A 437 5.10 -12.17 0.62
C GLN A 437 5.76 -10.97 1.28
N TYR A 438 6.07 -9.99 0.45
CA TYR A 438 6.56 -8.69 0.88
C TYR A 438 5.51 -7.64 0.57
N HIS A 439 5.60 -6.49 1.23
CA HIS A 439 4.69 -5.38 1.01
C HIS A 439 5.46 -4.06 1.09
N THR A 440 5.13 -3.13 0.18
CA THR A 440 5.60 -1.76 0.22
C THR A 440 4.44 -0.79 0.03
N TYR A 441 4.45 0.29 0.80
CA TYR A 441 3.53 1.41 0.67
C TYR A 441 4.01 2.44 -0.37
N TYR A 442 5.24 2.32 -0.87
CA TYR A 442 5.85 3.31 -1.78
C TYR A 442 6.41 2.63 -3.04
N PRO A 443 5.59 1.88 -3.81
CA PRO A 443 6.07 1.14 -4.98
C PRO A 443 6.64 2.09 -6.04
N PHE A 444 7.81 1.78 -6.60
CA PHE A 444 8.30 2.34 -7.87
C PHE A 444 8.28 1.23 -8.91
N TRP A 445 7.08 0.86 -9.38
CA TRP A 445 6.88 -0.33 -10.19
C TRP A 445 6.47 0.03 -11.61
N ILE A 446 7.18 -0.53 -12.59
CA ILE A 446 6.93 -0.27 -14.01
C ILE A 446 6.71 -1.59 -14.73
N ARG A 447 5.54 -1.75 -15.35
CA ARG A 447 5.30 -2.77 -16.37
C ARG A 447 5.64 -2.20 -17.73
N PHE A 448 6.28 -3.02 -18.58
CA PHE A 448 6.51 -2.66 -19.97
C PHE A 448 5.57 -3.41 -20.91
N LEU A 449 5.07 -2.73 -21.94
CA LEU A 449 4.26 -3.32 -23.00
C LEU A 449 4.78 -2.90 -24.38
N ASN A 450 4.78 -3.84 -25.32
CA ASN A 450 4.89 -3.54 -26.73
C ASN A 450 3.51 -3.60 -27.36
N LEU A 451 3.02 -2.47 -27.89
CA LEU A 451 1.76 -2.37 -28.62
C LEU A 451 1.98 -1.79 -30.04
N CYS A 452 3.24 -1.69 -30.47
CA CYS A 452 3.62 -1.27 -31.82
C CYS A 452 3.79 -2.51 -32.72
N PRO A 453 2.91 -2.76 -33.69
CA PRO A 453 2.96 -3.97 -34.51
C PRO A 453 4.17 -4.02 -35.46
N ASP A 454 4.77 -2.87 -35.77
CA ASP A 454 5.91 -2.76 -36.70
C ASP A 454 7.21 -3.30 -36.09
N LEU A 455 7.24 -3.50 -34.77
CA LEU A 455 8.39 -3.96 -34.01
C LEU A 455 8.08 -5.33 -33.40
N PRO A 456 8.51 -6.44 -34.04
CA PRO A 456 8.14 -7.79 -33.62
C PRO A 456 8.54 -8.14 -32.19
N LEU A 457 9.67 -7.60 -31.71
CA LEU A 457 10.15 -7.71 -30.35
C LEU A 457 10.85 -6.40 -29.96
N VAL A 458 10.61 -5.96 -28.73
CA VAL A 458 11.32 -4.82 -28.16
C VAL A 458 11.87 -5.14 -26.78
N THR A 459 12.97 -4.50 -26.44
CA THR A 459 13.55 -4.53 -25.11
C THR A 459 13.66 -3.12 -24.57
N PHE A 460 13.14 -2.90 -23.37
CA PHE A 460 13.31 -1.67 -22.62
C PHE A 460 14.54 -1.79 -21.73
N THR A 461 15.33 -0.71 -21.67
CA THR A 461 16.59 -0.69 -20.94
C THR A 461 16.69 0.56 -20.07
N GLN A 462 17.69 0.58 -19.19
CA GLN A 462 18.18 1.77 -18.52
C GLN A 462 19.00 2.65 -19.49
N ALA A 463 19.60 3.71 -18.94
CA ALA A 463 20.63 4.49 -19.61
C ALA A 463 21.75 3.61 -20.19
N ASN A 464 22.30 4.04 -21.33
CA ASN A 464 23.39 3.35 -22.04
C ASN A 464 23.07 1.93 -22.50
N GLY A 465 21.79 1.58 -22.71
CA GLY A 465 21.38 0.26 -23.19
C GLY A 465 21.54 -0.88 -22.18
N GLN A 466 21.79 -0.58 -20.91
CA GLN A 466 21.93 -1.61 -19.88
C GLN A 466 20.56 -2.20 -19.51
N LEU A 467 20.47 -3.52 -19.45
CA LEU A 467 19.28 -4.20 -18.94
C LEU A 467 18.99 -3.78 -17.49
N PHE A 468 17.73 -3.86 -17.07
CA PHE A 468 17.37 -3.65 -15.66
C PHE A 468 18.03 -4.75 -14.80
N PRO A 469 18.62 -4.40 -13.64
CA PRO A 469 19.35 -5.35 -12.84
C PRO A 469 18.36 -6.25 -12.09
N ASP A 470 18.66 -7.54 -12.03
CA ASP A 470 17.93 -8.42 -11.14
C ASP A 470 18.16 -7.98 -9.70
N ASN A 471 17.08 -7.64 -9.02
CA ASN A 471 17.16 -7.21 -7.63
C ASN A 471 17.10 -8.45 -6.74
N ILE A 472 18.23 -8.77 -6.08
CA ILE A 472 18.39 -9.98 -5.28
C ILE A 472 17.31 -10.02 -4.19
N GLY A 473 16.40 -10.98 -4.27
CA GLY A 473 15.26 -11.15 -3.36
C GLY A 473 13.88 -10.81 -3.94
N TYR A 474 13.79 -10.28 -5.17
CA TYR A 474 12.56 -9.70 -5.74
C TYR A 474 12.12 -10.35 -7.07
N GLY A 475 12.84 -11.39 -7.52
CA GLY A 475 12.68 -11.93 -8.87
C GLY A 475 13.46 -11.12 -9.91
N SER A 476 13.66 -11.70 -11.10
CA SER A 476 14.40 -11.02 -12.18
C SER A 476 13.57 -9.85 -12.73
N SER A 477 14.07 -8.62 -12.58
CA SER A 477 13.44 -7.42 -13.14
C SER A 477 13.65 -7.34 -14.65
N ALA A 478 14.73 -7.96 -15.13
CA ALA A 478 15.17 -7.84 -16.51
C ALA A 478 14.16 -8.47 -17.49
N LEU A 479 13.57 -9.62 -17.13
CA LEU A 479 12.61 -10.35 -17.98
C LEU A 479 11.28 -9.59 -18.20
N ALA A 480 10.88 -8.74 -17.26
CA ALA A 480 9.68 -7.92 -17.39
C ALA A 480 9.78 -6.86 -18.52
N ALA A 481 10.99 -6.63 -19.03
CA ALA A 481 11.31 -5.58 -19.98
C ALA A 481 11.94 -6.10 -21.29
N GLN A 482 12.15 -7.40 -21.45
CA GLN A 482 12.91 -7.98 -22.57
C GLN A 482 12.05 -8.73 -23.57
N ASN A 483 12.40 -8.62 -24.86
CA ASN A 483 11.77 -9.38 -25.96
C ASN A 483 10.23 -9.38 -25.90
N LEU A 484 9.65 -8.21 -25.69
CA LEU A 484 8.20 -8.04 -25.61
C LEU A 484 7.61 -8.00 -27.01
N ALA A 485 6.76 -8.98 -27.33
CA ALA A 485 6.02 -9.04 -28.58
C ALA A 485 4.80 -8.10 -28.56
N PRO A 486 4.33 -7.59 -29.72
CA PRO A 486 3.12 -6.79 -29.81
C PRO A 486 1.91 -7.50 -29.19
N GLY A 487 1.29 -6.87 -28.20
CA GLY A 487 0.16 -7.44 -27.47
C GLY A 487 0.51 -8.61 -26.53
N GLY A 488 1.80 -8.93 -26.38
CA GLY A 488 2.30 -9.93 -25.47
C GLY A 488 2.40 -9.39 -24.04
N LEU A 489 2.06 -10.23 -23.06
CA LEU A 489 2.32 -9.94 -21.65
C LEU A 489 3.63 -10.63 -21.24
N PRO A 490 4.48 -9.97 -20.41
CA PRO A 490 5.60 -10.65 -19.77
C PRO A 490 5.10 -11.83 -18.91
N ASP A 491 5.98 -12.78 -18.63
CA ASP A 491 5.65 -13.99 -17.86
C ASP A 491 4.92 -13.63 -16.55
N THR A 492 3.89 -14.40 -16.25
CA THR A 492 2.92 -14.18 -15.17
C THR A 492 3.54 -13.98 -13.78
N TYR A 493 4.75 -14.49 -13.55
CA TYR A 493 5.46 -14.37 -12.26
C TYR A 493 6.28 -13.07 -12.11
N LEU A 494 6.64 -12.39 -13.20
CA LEU A 494 7.57 -11.25 -13.20
C LEU A 494 7.06 -10.11 -14.11
N GLN A 495 6.01 -9.43 -13.65
CA GLN A 495 5.26 -8.47 -14.47
C GLN A 495 5.74 -7.02 -14.36
N TYR A 496 6.69 -6.74 -13.45
CA TYR A 496 7.16 -5.39 -13.13
C TYR A 496 8.67 -5.36 -12.98
N VAL A 497 9.27 -4.27 -13.47
CA VAL A 497 10.55 -3.76 -12.96
C VAL A 497 10.24 -2.98 -11.69
N ALA A 498 10.70 -3.48 -10.54
CA ALA A 498 10.49 -2.87 -9.24
C ALA A 498 11.78 -2.22 -8.70
N SER A 499 11.68 -0.96 -8.32
CA SER A 499 12.71 -0.22 -7.56
C SER A 499 12.16 0.16 -6.19
N PHE A 500 13.06 0.39 -5.23
CA PHE A 500 12.68 0.72 -3.85
C PHE A 500 12.49 2.21 -3.61
N TYR A 501 13.24 3.05 -4.33
CA TYR A 501 13.39 4.44 -3.94
C TYR A 501 13.27 5.40 -5.11
N THR A 502 13.65 4.99 -6.32
CA THR A 502 13.67 5.91 -7.47
C THR A 502 13.27 5.21 -8.76
N MET A 503 12.71 5.99 -9.67
CA MET A 503 12.59 5.61 -11.07
C MET A 503 13.97 5.41 -11.71
N PRO A 504 14.08 4.59 -12.77
CA PRO A 504 15.28 4.52 -13.58
C PRO A 504 15.67 5.91 -14.11
N ALA A 505 16.96 6.23 -14.09
CA ALA A 505 17.46 7.54 -14.54
C ALA A 505 17.12 7.84 -16.00
N GLN A 506 16.99 6.80 -16.82
CA GLN A 506 16.50 6.87 -18.18
C GLN A 506 15.88 5.53 -18.55
N ILE A 507 14.83 5.55 -19.36
CA ILE A 507 14.25 4.37 -19.99
C ILE A 507 14.37 4.54 -21.51
N GLN A 508 15.06 3.60 -22.15
CA GLN A 508 15.25 3.56 -23.59
C GLN A 508 14.56 2.31 -24.16
N VAL A 509 14.29 2.32 -25.46
CA VAL A 509 13.68 1.19 -26.16
C VAL A 509 14.53 0.77 -27.36
N TYR A 510 14.67 -0.53 -27.52
CA TYR A 510 15.48 -1.17 -28.55
C TYR A 510 14.63 -2.18 -29.31
N GLN A 511 14.86 -2.30 -30.61
CA GLN A 511 14.34 -3.40 -31.41
C GLN A 511 15.21 -4.63 -31.16
N SER A 512 14.65 -5.62 -30.45
CA SER A 512 15.38 -6.82 -30.06
C SER A 512 15.05 -8.00 -30.95
N GLN A 513 15.83 -9.08 -30.82
CA GLN A 513 15.55 -10.38 -31.44
C GLN A 513 15.69 -11.47 -30.39
N PRO A 514 15.16 -12.69 -30.63
CA PRO A 514 15.41 -13.80 -29.72
C PRO A 514 16.93 -13.96 -29.50
N LEU A 515 17.35 -13.92 -28.23
CA LEU A 515 18.76 -14.03 -27.79
C LEU A 515 19.68 -12.85 -28.13
N VAL A 516 19.18 -11.77 -28.76
CA VAL A 516 19.96 -10.55 -29.04
C VAL A 516 19.38 -9.40 -28.21
N LEU A 517 20.10 -9.05 -27.13
CA LEU A 517 19.70 -8.03 -26.18
C LEU A 517 20.79 -6.95 -26.04
N PRO A 518 20.42 -5.66 -25.91
CA PRO A 518 19.06 -5.15 -26.05
C PRO A 518 18.60 -5.06 -27.51
N GLY A 519 19.50 -5.23 -28.49
CA GLY A 519 19.21 -5.10 -29.92
C GLY A 519 19.64 -3.75 -30.49
N ASP A 520 18.92 -3.27 -31.51
CA ASP A 520 19.19 -1.99 -32.17
C ASP A 520 18.46 -0.85 -31.45
N TRP A 521 19.17 0.23 -31.13
CA TRP A 521 18.58 1.36 -30.43
C TRP A 521 17.62 2.12 -31.33
N LEU A 522 16.37 2.29 -30.88
CA LEU A 522 15.37 3.09 -31.57
C LEU A 522 15.51 4.56 -31.15
N SER A 523 16.57 5.21 -31.62
CA SER A 523 16.97 6.56 -31.21
C SER A 523 15.98 7.67 -31.55
N ASP A 524 15.06 7.43 -32.50
CA ASP A 524 14.02 8.39 -32.87
C ASP A 524 12.88 8.45 -31.83
N ILE A 525 12.80 7.45 -30.94
CA ILE A 525 11.85 7.45 -29.83
C ILE A 525 12.53 8.09 -28.61
N PRO A 526 12.03 9.23 -28.11
CA PRO A 526 12.61 9.89 -26.95
C PRO A 526 12.62 8.97 -25.74
N ALA A 527 13.74 8.97 -25.01
CA ALA A 527 13.84 8.23 -23.77
C ALA A 527 13.02 8.89 -22.66
N LEU A 528 12.43 8.08 -21.78
CA LEU A 528 11.76 8.60 -20.59
C LEU A 528 12.77 8.83 -19.48
N THR A 529 12.45 9.75 -18.59
CA THR A 529 13.25 10.21 -17.45
C THR A 529 12.39 10.24 -16.19
N PRO A 530 12.97 10.30 -14.98
CA PRO A 530 12.18 10.35 -13.75
C PRO A 530 11.17 11.52 -13.71
N SER A 531 11.45 12.65 -14.37
CA SER A 531 10.50 13.77 -14.47
C SER A 531 9.21 13.41 -15.22
N ASP A 532 9.25 12.46 -16.15
CA ASP A 532 8.06 12.03 -16.90
C ASP A 532 7.08 11.24 -16.02
N PHE A 533 7.54 10.73 -14.87
CA PHE A 533 6.73 10.01 -13.88
C PHE A 533 6.13 10.94 -12.80
N VAL A 534 6.33 12.25 -12.91
CA VAL A 534 5.84 13.24 -11.95
C VAL A 534 4.56 13.87 -12.49
N ASN A 535 3.42 13.55 -11.89
CA ASN A 535 2.11 14.08 -12.31
C ASN A 535 1.60 15.23 -11.39
N SER A 536 2.34 15.56 -10.34
CA SER A 536 2.01 16.68 -9.46
C SER A 536 2.45 18.02 -10.00
N THR A 537 1.72 19.07 -9.58
CA THR A 537 2.16 20.44 -9.81
C THR A 537 3.32 20.82 -8.89
N ALA A 538 4.13 21.81 -9.29
CA ALA A 538 5.20 22.36 -8.44
C ALA A 538 4.67 22.89 -7.10
N ALA A 539 3.39 23.31 -7.02
CA ALA A 539 2.77 23.76 -5.78
C ALA A 539 2.65 22.65 -4.72
N SER A 540 2.66 21.38 -5.14
CA SER A 540 2.59 20.21 -4.25
C SER A 540 3.97 19.79 -3.71
N TYR A 541 5.06 20.42 -4.19
CA TYR A 541 6.44 20.15 -3.80
C TYR A 541 7.20 21.46 -3.54
N PRO A 542 7.01 22.10 -2.37
CA PRO A 542 7.63 23.40 -2.08
C PRO A 542 9.17 23.36 -2.05
N TYR A 543 9.76 22.18 -1.93
CA TYR A 543 11.23 21.97 -1.96
C TYR A 543 11.76 21.52 -3.33
N GLY A 544 10.92 21.56 -4.37
CA GLY A 544 11.26 21.16 -5.73
C GLY A 544 10.63 19.82 -6.12
N LEU A 545 10.24 19.72 -7.40
CA LEU A 545 9.68 18.49 -7.97
C LEU A 545 10.70 17.34 -7.87
N PRO A 546 10.24 16.09 -7.71
CA PRO A 546 11.11 14.92 -7.63
C PRO A 546 11.68 14.52 -9.01
N THR A 547 12.27 15.46 -9.76
CA THR A 547 12.67 15.23 -11.17
C THR A 547 13.86 14.29 -11.33
N SER A 548 14.62 14.04 -10.26
CA SER A 548 15.72 13.06 -10.25
C SER A 548 15.31 11.68 -9.78
N THR A 549 14.15 11.54 -9.14
CA THR A 549 13.71 10.28 -8.50
C THR A 549 12.36 9.77 -8.99
N GLY A 550 11.53 10.63 -9.58
CA GLY A 550 10.15 10.34 -9.95
C GLY A 550 9.23 10.27 -8.73
N GLU A 551 7.93 10.07 -8.97
CA GLU A 551 6.96 9.78 -7.92
C GLU A 551 6.77 8.27 -7.76
N PRO A 552 6.48 7.76 -6.55
CA PRO A 552 6.04 6.39 -6.38
C PRO A 552 4.66 6.20 -7.03
N GLY A 553 4.46 4.99 -7.51
CA GLY A 553 3.27 4.53 -8.20
C GLY A 553 3.47 3.16 -8.84
N VAL A 554 2.34 2.63 -9.30
CA VAL A 554 2.32 1.48 -10.19
C VAL A 554 2.03 2.00 -11.60
N TYR A 555 2.97 1.77 -12.51
CA TYR A 555 2.97 2.35 -13.85
C TYR A 555 2.97 1.25 -14.91
N THR A 556 2.39 1.58 -16.07
CA THR A 556 2.68 0.90 -17.33
C THR A 556 3.37 1.88 -18.27
N VAL A 557 4.52 1.49 -18.80
CA VAL A 557 5.17 2.12 -19.95
C VAL A 557 4.87 1.28 -21.19
N ALA A 558 4.16 1.85 -22.15
CA ALA A 558 3.80 1.14 -23.38
C ALA A 558 4.44 1.84 -24.58
N LEU A 559 5.06 1.05 -25.47
CA LEU A 559 5.39 1.50 -26.81
C LEU A 559 4.16 1.38 -27.69
N VAL A 560 3.63 2.51 -28.18
CA VAL A 560 2.37 2.60 -28.92
C VAL A 560 2.58 3.26 -30.28
N GLY A 561 1.57 3.18 -31.16
CA GLY A 561 1.64 3.75 -32.50
C GLY A 561 2.28 2.83 -33.55
N THR A 562 2.55 3.39 -34.73
CA THR A 562 3.15 2.70 -35.90
C THR A 562 4.09 3.66 -36.64
N GLY A 563 5.16 3.15 -37.25
CA GLY A 563 6.10 3.91 -38.06
C GLY A 563 6.61 5.17 -37.36
N ALA A 564 6.51 6.32 -38.03
CA ALA A 564 6.92 7.61 -37.48
C ALA A 564 6.08 8.11 -36.29
N ALA A 565 4.91 7.50 -36.02
CA ALA A 565 4.06 7.83 -34.88
C ALA A 565 4.34 6.96 -33.64
N ALA A 566 5.33 6.05 -33.72
CA ALA A 566 5.72 5.21 -32.60
C ALA A 566 6.31 6.06 -31.45
N GLN A 567 5.80 5.87 -30.23
CA GLN A 567 6.26 6.60 -29.05
C GLN A 567 6.00 5.81 -27.76
N MET A 568 6.76 6.10 -26.70
CA MET A 568 6.48 5.58 -25.37
C MET A 568 5.47 6.47 -24.64
N ILE A 569 4.51 5.86 -23.94
CA ILE A 569 3.61 6.56 -23.03
C ILE A 569 3.60 5.93 -21.65
N ILE A 570 3.26 6.75 -20.64
CA ILE A 570 3.16 6.36 -19.23
C ILE A 570 1.70 6.41 -18.81
N VAL A 571 1.21 5.34 -18.18
CA VAL A 571 -0.07 5.31 -17.48
C VAL A 571 0.19 4.97 -16.01
N LYS A 572 -0.14 5.88 -15.09
CA LYS A 572 -0.14 5.64 -13.64
C LYS A 572 -1.48 5.04 -13.25
N HIS A 573 -1.47 3.94 -12.48
CA HIS A 573 -2.69 3.19 -12.17
C HIS A 573 -3.29 3.49 -10.79
N ASN A 574 -2.56 4.18 -9.91
CA ASN A 574 -3.07 4.72 -8.64
C ASN A 574 -3.35 6.24 -8.74
N GLN A 575 -4.31 6.73 -7.95
CA GLN A 575 -4.75 8.13 -7.93
C GLN A 575 -4.04 8.99 -6.89
#